data_AF-A0A8S9HAE4-F1
#
_entry.id   AF-A0A8S9HAE4-F1
#
_cell.length_a   1.000
_cell.length_b   1.000
_cell.length_c   1.000
_cell.angle_alpha   90.00
_cell.angle_beta   90.00
_cell.angle_gamma   90.00
#
_symmetry.space_group_name_H-M   'P 1'
#
loop_
_entity.id
_entity.type
_entity.pdbx_description
1 polymer ?
#
loop_
_entity_poly.entity_id
_entity_poly.type
_entity_poly.pdbx_seq_one_letter_code
_entity_poly.pdbx_strand_id
1 'polypeptide(L)'
;MLPALRQYAISTGNPLWGLGDPHNAPAYDQQPHSTSFFSDKRSWKFQYGVFSLSWYSSILTSYANQVLSVASSTFSGSGVSLCGKLPLLDQWHKLRPNPSELTADLYSSNGHDRYEAIAEIFGHQ
;
A
#
# COMPACT_ATOMS: atom_id res chain seq x y z
N MET A 1 12.97 -5.23 -3.08
CA MET A 1 11.84 -4.45 -3.62
C MET A 1 12.01 -4.16 -5.12
N LEU A 2 13.02 -3.41 -5.56
CA LEU A 2 13.18 -3.02 -6.99
C LEU A 2 13.20 -4.19 -8.01
N PRO A 3 13.90 -5.33 -7.78
CA PRO A 3 13.82 -6.46 -8.73
C PRO A 3 12.41 -7.05 -8.84
N ALA A 4 11.69 -7.14 -7.71
CA ALA A 4 10.31 -7.62 -7.68
C ALA A 4 9.34 -6.63 -8.34
N LEU A 5 9.58 -5.32 -8.19
CA LEU A 5 8.82 -4.29 -8.89
C LEU A 5 8.99 -4.43 -10.40
N ARG A 6 10.23 -4.60 -10.87
CA ARG A 6 10.53 -4.83 -12.29
C ARG A 6 9.82 -6.08 -12.81
N GLN A 7 9.85 -7.18 -12.06
CA GLN A 7 9.17 -8.41 -12.45
C GLN A 7 7.65 -8.21 -12.53
N TYR A 8 7.05 -7.51 -11.56
CA TYR A 8 5.63 -7.18 -11.57
C TYR A 8 5.24 -6.26 -12.74
N ALA A 9 6.11 -5.30 -13.07
CA ALA A 9 5.95 -4.43 -14.25
C ALA A 9 5.96 -5.24 -15.56
N ILE A 10 6.86 -6.21 -15.68
CA ILE A 10 6.91 -7.13 -16.82
C ILE A 10 5.64 -7.98 -16.89
N SER A 11 5.20 -8.57 -15.77
CA SER A 11 4.01 -9.46 -15.75
C SER A 11 2.71 -8.73 -16.04
N THR A 12 2.64 -7.43 -15.78
CA THR A 12 1.48 -6.58 -16.08
C THR A 12 1.56 -5.93 -17.46
N GLY A 13 2.55 -6.29 -18.29
CA GLY A 13 2.70 -5.79 -19.66
C GLY A 13 3.27 -4.37 -19.77
N ASN A 14 3.79 -3.80 -18.68
CA ASN A 14 4.28 -2.44 -18.61
C ASN A 14 5.72 -2.36 -18.08
N PRO A 15 6.72 -2.91 -18.80
CA PRO A 15 8.09 -3.08 -18.29
C PRO A 15 8.79 -1.78 -17.88
N LEU A 16 8.38 -0.64 -18.47
CA LEU A 16 8.94 0.68 -18.14
C LEU A 16 8.49 1.21 -16.76
N TRP A 17 7.41 0.66 -16.19
CA TRP A 17 6.86 1.13 -14.92
C TRP A 17 7.65 0.63 -13.70
N GLY A 18 8.47 -0.40 -13.87
CA GLY A 18 9.30 -0.96 -12.79
C GLY A 18 10.76 -0.53 -12.83
N LEU A 19 11.06 0.62 -13.44
CA LEU A 19 12.41 1.17 -13.52
C LEU A 19 12.82 1.95 -12.26
N GLY A 20 11.86 2.27 -11.39
CA GLY A 20 12.10 3.00 -10.14
C GLY A 20 10.80 3.40 -9.47
N ASP A 21 10.92 4.25 -8.45
CA ASP A 21 9.80 4.78 -7.69
C ASP A 21 8.89 5.69 -8.56
N PRO A 22 7.65 5.95 -8.11
CA PRO A 22 6.75 6.90 -8.76
C PRO A 22 7.42 8.26 -8.97
N HIS A 23 7.89 8.49 -10.20
CA HIS A 23 8.70 9.66 -10.58
C HIS A 23 7.94 11.00 -10.51
N ASN A 24 6.65 10.96 -10.22
CA ASN A 24 5.78 12.12 -10.10
C ASN A 24 5.21 12.31 -8.68
N ALA A 25 5.65 11.54 -7.69
CA ALA A 25 5.29 11.75 -6.29
C ALA A 25 6.02 12.97 -5.69
N PRO A 26 5.42 13.68 -4.72
CA PRO A 26 6.08 14.75 -3.99
C PRO A 26 7.19 14.19 -3.08
N ALA A 27 8.20 15.00 -2.80
CA ALA A 27 9.18 14.72 -1.76
C ALA A 27 8.55 14.84 -0.36
N TYR A 28 9.24 14.32 0.66
CA TYR A 28 8.73 14.23 2.03
C TYR A 28 8.28 15.56 2.65
N ASP A 29 8.96 16.66 2.32
CA ASP A 29 8.71 18.00 2.84
C ASP A 29 7.76 18.83 1.96
N GLN A 30 7.29 18.25 0.85
CA GLN A 30 6.45 18.94 -0.11
C GLN A 30 4.96 18.69 0.14
N GLN A 31 4.13 19.68 -0.17
CA GLN A 31 2.68 19.53 -0.10
C GLN A 31 2.19 18.51 -1.14
N PRO A 32 1.12 17.74 -0.86
CA PRO A 32 0.67 16.69 -1.78
C PRO A 32 0.40 17.17 -3.22
N HIS A 33 -0.11 18.40 -3.38
CA HIS A 33 -0.44 18.97 -4.68
C HIS A 33 0.73 19.67 -5.39
N SER A 34 1.93 19.66 -4.80
CA SER A 34 3.14 20.24 -5.42
C SER A 34 3.59 19.48 -6.67
N THR A 35 3.22 18.21 -6.80
CA THR A 35 3.47 17.38 -7.97
C THR A 35 2.17 16.86 -8.58
N SER A 36 2.26 16.26 -9.76
CA SER A 36 1.07 15.79 -10.48
C SER A 36 0.41 14.58 -9.82
N PHE A 37 1.13 13.76 -9.03
CA PHE A 37 0.62 12.49 -8.50
C PHE A 37 -0.65 12.65 -7.66
N PHE A 38 -0.63 13.47 -6.62
CA PHE A 38 -1.79 13.72 -5.75
C PHE A 38 -2.59 14.98 -6.11
N SER A 39 -2.22 15.70 -7.17
CA SER A 39 -2.98 16.87 -7.65
C SER A 39 -4.35 16.50 -8.25
N ASP A 40 -5.18 17.53 -8.49
CA ASP A 40 -6.51 17.41 -9.10
C ASP A 40 -6.52 16.81 -10.52
N LYS A 41 -5.35 16.75 -11.18
CA LYS A 41 -5.18 16.04 -12.46
C LYS A 41 -5.16 14.50 -12.29
N ARG A 42 -5.24 14.02 -11.04
CA ARG A 42 -5.49 12.62 -10.62
C ARG A 42 -4.54 11.59 -11.24
N SER A 43 -3.23 11.88 -11.23
CA SER A 43 -2.26 10.90 -11.73
C SER A 43 -2.27 9.58 -10.95
N TRP A 44 -2.64 9.61 -9.66
CA TRP A 44 -2.92 8.42 -8.86
C TRP A 44 -4.03 7.51 -9.42
N LYS A 45 -4.98 8.03 -10.21
CA LYS A 45 -6.05 7.24 -10.87
C LYS A 45 -5.66 6.68 -12.23
N PHE A 46 -4.62 7.20 -12.86
CA PHE A 46 -4.17 6.66 -14.15
C PHE A 46 -3.52 5.29 -13.95
N GLN A 47 -3.39 4.54 -15.05
CA GLN A 47 -2.93 3.16 -15.03
C GLN A 47 -1.60 2.98 -14.26
N TYR A 48 -0.65 3.91 -14.43
CA TYR A 48 0.61 3.89 -13.68
C TYR A 48 0.43 4.13 -12.18
N GLY A 49 -0.45 5.04 -11.79
CA GLY A 49 -0.77 5.31 -10.38
C GLY A 49 -1.43 4.11 -9.72
N VAL A 50 -2.44 3.53 -10.38
CA VAL A 50 -3.11 2.30 -9.92
C VAL A 50 -2.12 1.15 -9.82
N PHE A 51 -1.27 0.95 -10.83
CA PHE A 51 -0.20 -0.05 -10.82
C PHE A 51 0.71 0.10 -9.60
N SER A 52 1.24 1.32 -9.39
CA SER A 52 2.19 1.60 -8.32
C SER A 52 1.56 1.38 -6.95
N LEU A 53 0.40 1.99 -6.70
CA LEU A 53 -0.31 1.90 -5.42
C LEU A 53 -0.75 0.46 -5.11
N SER A 54 -1.21 -0.29 -6.12
CA SER A 54 -1.59 -1.69 -5.93
C SER A 54 -0.39 -2.56 -5.57
N TRP A 55 0.76 -2.36 -6.25
CA TRP A 55 1.97 -3.10 -5.96
C TRP A 55 2.46 -2.87 -4.55
N TYR A 56 2.62 -1.60 -4.14
CA TYR A 56 3.08 -1.24 -2.80
C TYR A 56 2.13 -1.78 -1.71
N SER A 57 0.82 -1.62 -1.89
CA SER A 57 -0.17 -2.14 -0.93
C SER A 57 -0.17 -3.67 -0.85
N SER A 58 0.07 -4.37 -1.98
CA SER A 58 0.22 -5.83 -1.97
C SER A 58 1.43 -6.31 -1.17
N ILE A 59 2.50 -5.51 -1.11
CA ILE A 59 3.68 -5.85 -0.29
C ILE A 59 3.33 -5.75 1.18
N LEU A 60 2.66 -4.67 1.60
CA LEU A 60 2.23 -4.48 2.98
C LEU A 60 1.34 -5.63 3.46
N THR A 61 0.31 -5.97 2.68
CA THR A 61 -0.63 -7.05 3.01
C THR A 61 0.03 -8.43 3.00
N SER A 62 0.85 -8.74 1.99
CA SER A 62 1.59 -10.02 1.94
C SER A 62 2.54 -10.17 3.12
N TYR A 63 3.28 -9.12 3.46
CA TYR A 63 4.20 -9.14 4.60
C TYR A 63 3.46 -9.28 5.93
N ALA A 64 2.37 -8.54 6.14
CA ALA A 64 1.53 -8.66 7.32
C ALA A 64 1.01 -10.10 7.51
N ASN A 65 0.50 -10.72 6.44
CA ASN A 65 0.02 -12.10 6.48
C ASN A 65 1.12 -13.10 6.83
N GLN A 66 2.32 -12.96 6.25
CA GLN A 66 3.45 -13.83 6.57
C GLN A 66 3.86 -13.74 8.05
N VAL A 67 3.99 -12.52 8.58
CA VAL A 67 4.37 -12.30 9.98
C VAL A 67 3.30 -12.84 10.92
N LEU A 68 2.03 -12.58 10.64
CA LEU A 68 0.92 -13.05 11.46
C LEU A 68 0.76 -14.57 11.42
N SER A 69 0.99 -15.20 10.28
CA SER A 69 0.95 -16.67 10.16
C SER A 69 2.04 -17.34 11.01
N VAL A 70 3.25 -16.77 11.00
CA VAL A 70 4.35 -17.25 11.87
C VAL A 70 4.00 -17.03 13.34
N ALA A 71 3.44 -15.88 13.70
CA ALA A 71 3.03 -15.60 15.07
C ALA A 71 1.90 -16.54 15.53
N SER A 72 0.85 -16.74 14.72
CA SER A 72 -0.29 -17.61 15.03
C SER A 72 0.17 -19.04 15.26
N SER A 73 1.01 -19.58 14.37
CA SER A 73 1.56 -20.93 14.53
C SER A 73 2.46 -21.07 15.77
N THR A 74 3.28 -20.07 16.07
CA THR A 74 4.19 -20.09 17.23
C THR A 74 3.44 -20.01 18.57
N PHE A 75 2.40 -19.18 18.65
CA PHE A 75 1.64 -18.95 19.88
C PHE A 75 0.35 -19.77 19.97
N SER A 76 0.15 -20.71 19.04
CA SER A 76 -1.00 -21.61 19.03
C SER A 76 -1.11 -22.40 20.34
N GLY A 77 -2.29 -22.39 20.96
CA GLY A 77 -2.56 -23.08 22.22
C GLY A 77 -1.97 -22.40 23.48
N SER A 78 -1.27 -21.28 23.35
CA SER A 78 -0.69 -20.56 24.50
C SER A 78 -1.69 -19.70 25.29
N GLY A 79 -2.86 -19.39 24.69
CA GLY A 79 -3.84 -18.45 25.23
C GLY A 79 -3.46 -16.97 25.08
N VAL A 80 -2.33 -16.67 24.45
CA VAL A 80 -1.89 -15.28 24.17
C VAL A 80 -2.66 -14.72 22.97
N SER A 81 -3.17 -13.49 23.11
CA SER A 81 -3.79 -12.77 22.00
C SER A 81 -2.75 -12.11 21.11
N LEU A 82 -2.91 -12.27 19.79
CA LEU A 82 -2.14 -11.54 18.79
C LEU A 82 -2.82 -10.22 18.45
N CYS A 83 -2.04 -9.16 18.29
CA CYS A 83 -2.55 -7.84 17.97
C CYS A 83 -1.67 -7.18 16.91
N GLY A 84 -2.30 -6.43 16.01
CA GLY A 84 -1.63 -5.53 15.08
C GLY A 84 -1.89 -4.08 15.42
N LYS A 85 -0.99 -3.19 14.99
CA LYS A 85 -1.16 -1.75 15.12
C LYS A 85 -0.99 -1.08 13.77
N LEU A 86 -1.99 -0.29 13.40
CA LEU A 86 -1.90 0.62 12.26
C LEU A 86 -1.59 2.04 12.76
N PRO A 87 -0.79 2.82 12.01
CA PRO A 87 -0.54 4.22 12.35
C PRO A 87 -1.82 5.05 12.16
N LEU A 88 -2.00 6.07 13.00
CA LEU A 88 -2.98 7.12 12.76
C LEU A 88 -2.38 8.11 11.76
N LEU A 89 -2.97 8.21 10.57
CA LEU A 89 -2.49 9.06 9.48
C LEU A 89 -3.42 10.27 9.32
N ASP A 90 -3.32 11.21 10.26
CA ASP A 90 -4.20 12.39 10.33
C ASP A 90 -3.79 13.49 9.35
N GLN A 91 -2.51 13.60 9.01
CA GLN A 91 -2.08 14.59 8.04
C GLN A 91 -2.74 14.32 6.68
N TRP A 92 -3.23 15.37 6.01
CA TRP A 92 -3.85 15.27 4.68
C TRP A 92 -5.05 14.29 4.53
N HIS A 93 -5.61 13.73 5.61
CA HIS A 93 -6.72 12.76 5.54
C HIS A 93 -8.00 13.33 4.91
N LYS A 94 -8.19 14.66 4.95
CA LYS A 94 -9.33 15.34 4.33
C LYS A 94 -9.15 15.60 2.83
N LEU A 95 -7.92 15.46 2.31
CA LEU A 95 -7.64 15.60 0.89
C LEU A 95 -7.94 14.27 0.21
N ARG A 96 -8.57 14.29 -0.96
CA ARG A 96 -8.61 13.12 -1.83
C ARG A 96 -7.28 13.05 -2.60
N PRO A 97 -6.60 11.89 -2.69
CA PRO A 97 -7.05 10.53 -2.35
C PRO A 97 -6.58 9.97 -0.99
N ASN A 98 -6.46 10.81 0.03
CA ASN A 98 -5.81 10.51 1.30
C ASN A 98 -4.29 10.31 1.12
N PRO A 99 -3.53 11.36 0.73
CA PRO A 99 -2.10 11.22 0.40
C PRO A 99 -1.29 10.50 1.47
N SER A 100 -1.51 10.81 2.76
CA SER A 100 -0.78 10.17 3.85
C SER A 100 -1.06 8.67 3.98
N GLU A 101 -2.30 8.23 3.72
CA GLU A 101 -2.64 6.80 3.66
C GLU A 101 -1.98 6.13 2.47
N LEU A 102 -2.01 6.76 1.30
CA LEU A 102 -1.41 6.20 0.08
C LEU A 102 0.11 6.08 0.17
N THR A 103 0.80 7.05 0.79
CA THR A 103 2.24 6.97 1.04
C THR A 103 2.61 5.99 2.15
N ALA A 104 1.64 5.55 2.95
CA ALA A 104 1.78 4.48 3.93
C ALA A 104 1.30 3.13 3.40
N ASP A 105 1.18 3.00 2.07
CA ASP A 105 0.77 1.79 1.36
C ASP A 105 -0.67 1.30 1.66
N LEU A 106 -1.49 2.14 2.29
CA LEU A 106 -2.90 1.88 2.54
C LEU A 106 -3.73 2.34 1.34
N TYR A 107 -3.89 1.44 0.37
CA TYR A 107 -4.60 1.72 -0.87
C TYR A 107 -5.81 0.79 -1.06
N SER A 108 -6.96 1.39 -1.35
CA SER A 108 -8.14 0.65 -1.78
C SER A 108 -8.00 0.26 -3.25
N SER A 109 -7.99 -1.03 -3.54
CA SER A 109 -7.93 -1.55 -4.92
C SER A 109 -9.17 -2.35 -5.26
N ASN A 110 -9.66 -2.26 -6.50
CA ASN A 110 -10.76 -3.08 -7.03
C ASN A 110 -12.07 -3.07 -6.19
N GLY A 111 -12.33 -1.99 -5.45
CA GLY A 111 -13.52 -1.86 -4.60
C GLY A 111 -13.38 -2.47 -3.21
N HIS A 112 -12.24 -3.09 -2.87
CA HIS A 112 -11.93 -3.51 -1.51
C HIS A 112 -11.41 -2.31 -0.70
N ASP A 113 -11.96 -2.12 0.50
CA ASP A 113 -11.47 -1.10 1.41
C ASP A 113 -10.07 -1.46 1.95
N ARG A 114 -9.24 -0.43 2.13
CA ARG A 114 -7.84 -0.59 2.53
C ARG A 114 -7.69 -1.16 3.95
N TYR A 115 -8.62 -0.84 4.84
CA TYR A 115 -8.62 -1.31 6.22
C TYR A 115 -9.30 -2.67 6.35
N GLU A 116 -10.33 -2.91 5.54
CA GLU A 116 -10.96 -4.23 5.39
C GLU A 116 -9.94 -5.28 4.95
N ALA A 117 -9.14 -4.98 3.92
CA ALA A 117 -8.07 -5.88 3.46
C ALA A 117 -7.05 -6.23 4.57
N ILE A 118 -6.77 -5.29 5.48
CA ILE A 118 -5.91 -5.56 6.65
C ILE A 118 -6.65 -6.39 7.69
N ALA A 119 -7.91 -6.05 8.00
CA ALA A 119 -8.72 -6.77 8.98
C ALA A 119 -8.94 -8.24 8.58
N GLU A 120 -9.15 -8.52 7.29
CA GLU A 120 -9.25 -9.89 6.76
C GLU A 120 -8.01 -10.72 7.09
N ILE A 121 -6.81 -10.15 6.96
CA ILE A 121 -5.57 -10.84 7.31
C ILE A 121 -5.59 -11.29 8.77
N PHE A 122 -6.06 -10.46 9.70
CA PHE A 122 -6.20 -10.83 11.12
C PHE A 122 -7.32 -11.85 11.35
N GLY A 123 -8.39 -11.82 10.55
CA GLY A 123 -9.50 -12.76 10.64
C GLY A 123 -9.19 -14.18 10.16
N HIS A 124 -8.12 -14.35 9.37
CA HIS A 124 -7.70 -15.66 8.84
C HIS A 124 -6.67 -16.41 9.71
N GLN A 125 -6.28 -15.85 10.86
CA GLN A 125 -5.21 -16.40 11.71
C GLN A 125 -5.71 -17.40 12.76
#